data_AF-A0A847GYV5-F1
#
_entry.id   AF-A0A847GYV5-F1
#
_cell.length_a   1.000
_cell.length_b   1.000
_cell.length_c   1.000
_cell.angle_alpha   90.00
_cell.angle_beta   90.00
_cell.angle_gamma   90.00
#
_symmetry.space_group_name_H-M   'P 1'
#
loop_
_entity.id
_entity.type
_entity.pdbx_description
1 polymer ?
#
loop_
_entity_poly.entity_id
_entity_poly.type
_entity_poly.pdbx_seq_one_letter_code
_entity_poly.pdbx_strand_id
1 'polypeptide(L)'
;MDPRIQRRRFLGPVATGAAGLTVLRHSRSARGYWGNERLGLGLIEFLLLANVAALFGQTLKFDPLACKIVNHFEADAALRREYRAGWSS
;
A
#
# COMPACT_ATOMS: atom_id res chain seq x y z
N MET A 1 28.08 31.39 28.70
CA MET A 1 27.76 30.63 27.47
C MET A 1 28.66 29.40 27.44
N ASP A 2 28.07 28.20 27.49
CA ASP A 2 28.73 26.92 27.76
C ASP A 2 29.11 26.20 26.45
N PRO A 3 30.38 25.79 26.23
CA PRO A 3 30.84 25.15 24.99
C PRO A 3 30.42 23.67 24.83
N ARG A 4 29.56 23.13 25.71
CA ARG A 4 29.23 21.69 25.79
C ARG A 4 28.17 21.16 24.83
N ILE A 5 27.73 21.92 23.81
CA ILE A 5 26.83 21.38 22.77
C ILE A 5 27.62 21.10 21.49
N GLN A 6 28.31 19.94 21.48
CA GLN A 6 28.95 19.36 20.30
C GLN A 6 27.92 18.94 19.25
N ARG A 7 27.43 19.91 18.45
CA ARG A 7 26.49 19.68 17.33
C ARG A 7 27.10 18.93 16.13
N ARG A 8 28.27 18.29 16.26
CA ARG A 8 29.04 17.69 15.15
C ARG A 8 29.54 16.26 15.42
N ARG A 9 28.85 15.51 16.28
CA ARG A 9 29.15 14.08 16.55
C ARG A 9 28.03 13.11 16.14
N PHE A 10 27.20 13.50 15.16
CA PHE A 10 26.16 12.62 14.61
C PHE A 10 26.45 12.12 13.19
N LEU A 11 27.58 12.49 12.60
CA LEU A 11 28.09 11.91 11.36
C LEU A 11 29.47 11.29 11.62
N GLY A 12 29.48 10.26 12.47
CA GLY A 12 30.57 9.27 12.46
C GLY A 12 30.51 8.47 11.15
N PRO A 13 31.65 7.99 10.62
CA PRO A 13 31.85 7.77 9.19
C PRO A 13 30.98 6.64 8.62
N VAL A 14 30.20 6.95 7.58
CA VAL A 14 29.49 6.00 6.69
C VAL A 14 30.48 5.35 5.70
N ALA A 15 31.62 4.85 6.21
CA ALA A 15 32.71 4.34 5.39
C ALA A 15 32.87 2.81 5.44
N THR A 16 31.98 2.09 6.13
CA THR A 16 31.97 0.61 6.18
C THR A 16 30.80 0.02 5.39
N GLY A 17 30.56 0.54 4.19
CA GLY A 17 29.48 0.15 3.27
C GLY A 17 29.67 -1.20 2.56
N ALA A 18 30.23 -2.22 3.22
CA ALA A 18 30.35 -3.57 2.67
C ALA A 18 29.24 -4.52 3.17
N ALA A 19 28.81 -4.37 4.43
CA ALA A 19 27.75 -5.20 5.01
C ALA A 19 26.38 -4.87 4.41
N GLY A 20 26.10 -3.61 4.07
CA GLY A 20 24.87 -3.22 3.37
C GLY A 20 24.77 -3.82 1.97
N LEU A 21 25.90 -3.98 1.28
CA LEU A 21 25.93 -4.52 -0.09
C LEU A 21 25.69 -6.05 -0.11
N THR A 22 26.13 -6.81 0.90
CA THR A 22 25.86 -8.25 1.00
C THR A 22 24.43 -8.55 1.43
N VAL A 23 23.84 -7.66 2.25
CA VAL A 23 22.40 -7.67 2.59
C VAL A 23 21.54 -7.40 1.35
N LEU A 24 21.90 -6.41 0.51
CA LEU A 24 21.18 -6.10 -0.73
C LEU A 24 21.41 -7.11 -1.86
N ARG A 25 22.59 -7.77 -1.94
CA ARG A 25 22.91 -8.75 -2.99
C ARG A 25 22.04 -10.02 -2.92
N HIS A 26 21.44 -10.29 -1.76
CA HIS A 26 20.50 -11.40 -1.55
C HIS A 26 19.04 -10.94 -1.47
N SER A 27 18.69 -9.74 -1.95
CA SER A 27 17.31 -9.24 -2.05
C SER A 27 16.45 -10.06 -3.02
N ARG A 28 16.17 -11.31 -2.67
CA ARG A 28 15.09 -12.13 -3.25
C ARG A 28 13.75 -11.44 -3.08
N SER A 29 13.62 -10.56 -2.09
CA SER A 29 12.48 -9.66 -1.87
C SER A 29 12.24 -8.69 -3.03
N ALA A 30 13.28 -8.21 -3.73
CA ALA A 30 13.10 -7.34 -4.90
C ALA A 30 12.55 -8.09 -6.12
N ARG A 31 12.83 -9.39 -6.25
CA ARG A 31 12.18 -10.26 -7.26
C ARG A 31 10.79 -10.71 -6.82
N GLY A 32 10.63 -10.92 -5.51
CA GLY A 32 9.34 -11.11 -4.86
C GLY A 32 8.42 -9.92 -5.12
N TYR A 33 8.93 -8.69 -5.13
CA TYR A 33 8.17 -7.45 -5.36
C TYR A 33 7.26 -7.52 -6.60
N TRP A 34 7.78 -7.99 -7.74
CA TRP A 34 6.97 -8.17 -8.97
C TRP A 34 5.86 -9.23 -8.83
N GLY A 35 6.13 -10.32 -8.12
CA GLY A 35 5.11 -11.34 -7.82
C GLY A 35 4.13 -10.89 -6.73
N ASN A 36 4.62 -10.12 -5.76
CA ASN A 36 3.91 -9.60 -4.61
C ASN A 36 3.04 -8.40 -4.98
N GLU A 37 3.38 -7.64 -6.02
CA GLU A 37 2.49 -6.64 -6.62
C GLU A 37 1.32 -7.33 -7.32
N ARG A 38 1.57 -8.36 -8.14
CA ARG A 38 0.47 -9.07 -8.83
C ARG A 38 -0.46 -9.80 -7.87
N LEU A 39 0.10 -10.47 -6.86
CA LEU A 39 -0.68 -11.16 -5.83
C LEU A 39 -1.27 -10.20 -4.80
N GLY A 40 -0.53 -9.18 -4.40
CA GLY A 40 -0.93 -8.22 -3.38
C GLY A 40 -2.01 -7.27 -3.85
N LEU A 41 -1.98 -6.80 -5.10
CA LEU A 41 -3.01 -5.94 -5.65
C LEU A 41 -4.37 -6.66 -5.69
N GLY A 42 -4.41 -7.88 -6.22
CA GLY A 42 -5.64 -8.68 -6.24
C GLY A 42 -6.18 -9.01 -4.84
N LEU A 43 -5.30 -9.33 -3.88
CA LEU A 43 -5.73 -9.61 -2.51
C LEU A 43 -6.32 -8.39 -1.81
N ILE A 44 -5.74 -7.21 -2.04
CA ILE A 44 -6.24 -5.93 -1.51
C ILE A 44 -7.60 -5.61 -2.12
N GLU A 45 -7.79 -5.79 -3.43
CA GLU A 45 -9.08 -5.62 -4.09
C GLU A 45 -10.16 -6.51 -3.46
N PHE A 46 -9.86 -7.80 -3.25
CA PHE A 46 -10.78 -8.73 -2.58
C PHE A 46 -11.09 -8.32 -1.14
N LEU A 47 -10.09 -7.89 -0.38
CA LEU A 47 -10.26 -7.44 1.00
C LEU A 47 -11.20 -6.22 1.08
N LEU A 48 -11.00 -5.25 0.19
CA LEU A 48 -11.83 -4.05 0.12
C LEU A 48 -13.26 -4.38 -0.34
N LEU A 49 -13.42 -5.28 -1.31
CA LEU A 49 -14.73 -5.75 -1.75
C LEU A 49 -15.47 -6.50 -0.63
N ALA A 50 -14.77 -7.28 0.19
CA ALA A 50 -15.36 -7.96 1.35
C ALA A 50 -15.95 -6.99 2.37
N ASN A 51 -15.30 -5.84 2.59
CA ASN A 51 -15.85 -4.78 3.44
C ASN A 51 -17.18 -4.24 2.90
N VAL A 52 -17.28 -4.06 1.58
CA VAL A 52 -18.54 -3.63 0.94
C VAL A 52 -19.59 -4.72 1.06
N ALA A 53 -19.24 -5.99 0.79
CA ALA A 53 -20.17 -7.12 0.88
C ALA A 53 -20.77 -7.28 2.29
N ALA A 54 -19.97 -7.06 3.34
CA ALA A 54 -20.42 -7.13 4.73
C ALA A 54 -21.51 -6.10 5.08
N LEU A 55 -21.61 -4.98 4.34
CA LEU A 55 -22.63 -3.94 4.59
C LEU A 55 -24.02 -4.34 4.10
N PHE A 56 -24.13 -5.18 3.07
CA PHE A 56 -25.40 -5.44 2.38
C PHE A 56 -26.00 -6.82 2.68
N GLY A 57 -25.28 -7.72 3.35
CA GLY A 57 -25.82 -9.00 3.84
C GLY A 57 -26.32 -9.97 2.75
N GLN A 58 -25.94 -9.75 1.49
CA GLN A 58 -26.36 -10.55 0.34
C GLN A 58 -25.21 -10.84 -0.61
N THR A 59 -25.39 -11.81 -1.51
CA THR A 59 -24.37 -12.16 -2.51
C THR A 59 -24.25 -11.08 -3.58
N LEU A 60 -23.06 -10.47 -3.69
CA LEU A 60 -22.73 -9.49 -4.72
C LEU A 60 -22.01 -10.17 -5.89
N LYS A 61 -22.37 -9.77 -7.12
CA LYS A 61 -21.67 -10.14 -8.35
C LYS A 61 -20.76 -8.99 -8.74
N PHE A 62 -19.46 -9.26 -8.80
CA PHE A 62 -18.42 -8.27 -9.09
C PHE A 62 -17.76 -8.57 -10.43
N ASP A 63 -17.66 -7.55 -11.28
CA ASP A 63 -16.83 -7.55 -12.49
C ASP A 63 -15.47 -6.92 -12.13
N PRO A 64 -14.39 -7.71 -12.06
CA PRO A 64 -13.08 -7.22 -11.69
C PRO A 64 -12.42 -6.38 -12.79
N LEU A 65 -12.81 -6.53 -14.06
CA LEU A 65 -12.25 -5.73 -15.16
C LEU A 65 -12.89 -4.34 -15.21
N ALA A 66 -14.19 -4.26 -14.97
CA ALA A 66 -14.91 -2.99 -14.90
C ALA A 66 -14.85 -2.34 -13.51
N CYS A 67 -14.33 -3.04 -12.50
CA CYS A 67 -14.38 -2.65 -11.07
C CYS A 67 -15.80 -2.23 -10.65
N LYS A 68 -16.77 -3.14 -10.87
CA LYS A 68 -18.20 -2.83 -10.74
C LYS A 68 -18.99 -3.95 -10.08
N ILE A 69 -19.91 -3.61 -9.18
CA ILE A 69 -20.95 -4.53 -8.70
C ILE A 69 -22.14 -4.47 -9.67
N VAL A 70 -22.45 -5.60 -10.32
CA VAL A 70 -23.41 -5.62 -11.44
C VAL A 70 -24.85 -5.90 -11.02
N ASN A 71 -25.07 -6.35 -9.78
CA ASN A 71 -26.38 -6.78 -9.29
C ASN A 71 -26.93 -5.97 -8.11
N HIS A 72 -26.22 -4.94 -7.64
CA HIS A 72 -26.67 -4.11 -6.52
C HIS A 72 -26.16 -2.68 -6.64
N PHE A 73 -27.05 -1.76 -7.02
CA PHE A 73 -26.70 -0.38 -7.33
C PHE A 73 -26.09 0.37 -6.13
N GLU A 74 -26.70 0.25 -4.95
CA GLU A 74 -26.20 0.94 -3.75
C GLU A 74 -24.83 0.40 -3.29
N ALA A 75 -24.57 -0.89 -3.52
CA ALA A 75 -23.26 -1.46 -3.21
C ALA A 75 -22.21 -1.02 -4.24
N ASP A 76 -22.59 -0.88 -5.52
CA ASP A 76 -21.72 -0.29 -6.55
C ASP A 76 -21.40 1.18 -6.26
N ALA A 77 -22.38 1.92 -5.74
CA ALA A 77 -22.16 3.30 -5.30
C ALA A 77 -21.17 3.35 -4.13
N ALA A 78 -21.28 2.43 -3.16
CA ALA A 78 -20.38 2.34 -2.01
C ALA A 78 -18.91 2.03 -2.37
N LEU A 79 -18.62 1.46 -3.55
CA LEU A 79 -17.25 1.32 -4.05
C LEU A 79 -16.58 2.67 -4.33
N ARG A 80 -17.37 3.71 -4.63
CA ARG A 80 -16.88 5.04 -4.98
C ARG A 80 -17.10 5.97 -3.81
N ARG A 81 -16.01 6.48 -3.25
CA ARG A 81 -16.07 7.51 -2.23
C ARG A 81 -16.08 8.87 -2.89
N GLU A 82 -17.07 9.69 -2.56
CA GLU A 82 -17.02 11.10 -2.93
C GLU A 82 -15.79 11.75 -2.30
N TYR A 83 -14.95 12.31 -3.15
CA TYR A 83 -13.75 12.99 -2.69
C TYR A 83 -14.15 14.34 -2.11
N ARG A 84 -13.63 14.67 -0.93
CA ARG A 84 -13.95 15.94 -0.27
C ARG A 84 -13.45 17.10 -1.13
N ALA A 85 -14.27 18.15 -1.26
CA ALA A 85 -13.87 19.41 -1.87
C ALA A 85 -12.57 19.95 -1.22
N GLY A 86 -11.59 20.30 -2.05
CA GLY A 86 -10.28 20.80 -1.62
C GLY A 86 -9.17 19.74 -1.51
N TRP A 87 -9.46 18.46 -1.79
CA TRP A 87 -8.42 17.43 -1.94
C TRP A 87 -8.10 17.13 -3.41
N SER A 88 -8.98 17.50 -4.34
CA SER A 88 -8.71 17.43 -5.78
C SER A 88 -7.67 18.47 -6.15
N SER A 89 -6.47 18.00 -6.52
CA SER A 89 -5.35 18.79 -7.04
C SER A 89 -5.64 19.45 -8.38
#